data_AF-A0A7C7NWV4-F1
#
_entry.id   AF-A0A7C7NWV4-F1
#
_cell.length_a   1.000
_cell.length_b   1.000
_cell.length_c   1.000
_cell.angle_alpha   90.00
_cell.angle_beta   90.00
_cell.angle_gamma   90.00
#
_symmetry.space_group_name_H-M   'P 1'
#
loop_
_entity.id
_entity.type
_entity.pdbx_description
1 polymer ?
#
loop_
_entity_poly.entity_id
_entity_poly.type
_entity_poly.pdbx_seq_one_letter_code
_entity_poly.pdbx_strand_id
1 'polypeptide(L)'
;ARHLLTENRISSAIEMLQPILADEPSNDEATVLLGQAFLGSDHRQAGEIVDIVDIGSKHYEAAEAVKTLATVLGRLDNVHQLGESSVRDAYVAATRDVRSCAYESALEGFLDVVRRDRQYDKDGARKMIIAIFKLLGEDHSLTRKYRKALSSALH
;
A
#
# COMPACT_ATOMS: atom_id res chain seq x y z
N ALA A 1 13.94 0.32 -11.20
CA ALA A 1 13.33 0.18 -9.86
C ALA A 1 11.86 -0.24 -9.92
N ARG A 2 10.96 0.54 -10.53
CA ARG A 2 9.50 0.24 -10.58
C ARG A 2 9.16 -1.19 -11.05
N HIS A 3 9.77 -1.64 -12.15
CA HIS A 3 9.58 -3.01 -12.66
C HIS A 3 10.07 -4.11 -11.69
N LEU A 4 11.14 -3.83 -10.95
CA LEU A 4 11.67 -4.77 -9.97
C LEU A 4 10.69 -4.94 -8.81
N LEU A 5 10.01 -3.87 -8.39
CA LEU A 5 8.99 -3.94 -7.35
C LEU A 5 7.76 -4.74 -7.80
N THR A 6 7.33 -4.60 -9.06
CA THR A 6 6.24 -5.42 -9.61
C THR A 6 6.60 -6.90 -9.74
N GLU A 7 7.88 -7.22 -9.93
CA GLU A 7 8.40 -8.59 -9.94
C GLU A 7 8.76 -9.11 -8.54
N ASN A 8 8.46 -8.35 -7.48
CA ASN A 8 8.81 -8.66 -6.09
C ASN A 8 10.33 -8.81 -5.85
N ARG A 9 11.16 -8.20 -6.69
CA ARG A 9 12.63 -8.17 -6.58
C ARG A 9 13.07 -6.98 -5.72
N ILE A 10 12.64 -7.00 -4.45
CA ILE A 10 12.76 -5.88 -3.51
C ILE A 10 14.22 -5.47 -3.28
N SER A 11 15.12 -6.42 -3.00
CA SER A 11 16.53 -6.11 -2.72
C SER A 11 17.20 -5.40 -3.89
N SER A 12 17.00 -5.87 -5.11
CA SER A 12 17.54 -5.24 -6.31
C SER A 12 16.96 -3.84 -6.56
N ALA A 13 15.70 -3.60 -6.16
CA ALA A 13 15.11 -2.27 -6.24
C ALA A 13 15.78 -1.31 -5.25
N ILE A 14 16.02 -1.74 -4.01
CA ILE A 14 16.69 -0.94 -2.98
C ILE A 14 18.13 -0.61 -3.39
N GLU A 15 18.90 -1.60 -3.82
CA GLU A 15 20.29 -1.42 -4.30
C GLU A 15 20.39 -0.42 -5.46
N MET A 16 19.36 -0.34 -6.30
CA MET A 16 19.29 0.63 -7.41
C MET A 16 18.87 2.03 -6.94
N LEU A 17 18.00 2.13 -5.94
CA LEU A 17 17.42 3.41 -5.50
C LEU A 17 18.32 4.18 -4.52
N GLN A 18 19.06 3.47 -3.66
CA GLN A 18 19.97 4.08 -2.69
C GLN A 18 21.03 5.01 -3.31
N PRO A 19 21.79 4.62 -4.36
CA PRO A 19 22.75 5.53 -4.97
C PRO A 19 22.08 6.74 -5.63
N ILE A 20 20.89 6.56 -6.23
CA ILE A 20 20.12 7.67 -6.82
C ILE A 20 19.79 8.72 -5.75
N LEU A 21 19.32 8.28 -4.58
CA LEU A 21 18.97 9.19 -3.49
C LEU A 21 20.19 9.78 -2.77
N ALA A 22 21.36 9.15 -2.87
CA ALA A 22 22.61 9.72 -2.38
C ALA A 22 23.05 10.91 -3.26
N ASP A 23 22.90 10.79 -4.57
CA ASP A 23 23.27 11.84 -5.54
C ASP A 23 22.16 12.90 -5.70
N GLU A 24 20.90 12.49 -5.61
CA GLU A 24 19.71 13.33 -5.76
C GLU A 24 18.73 13.15 -4.58
N PRO A 25 19.02 13.72 -3.38
CA PRO A 25 18.17 13.54 -2.20
C PRO A 25 16.74 14.08 -2.35
N SER A 26 16.50 14.99 -3.30
CA SER A 26 15.19 15.56 -3.61
C SER A 26 14.42 14.79 -4.70
N ASN A 27 14.88 13.60 -5.08
CA ASN A 27 14.22 12.78 -6.10
C ASN A 27 13.00 12.06 -5.49
N ASP A 28 11.86 12.75 -5.47
CA ASP A 28 10.62 12.24 -4.88
C ASP A 28 10.13 10.91 -5.48
N GLU A 29 10.40 10.66 -6.78
CA GLU A 29 10.06 9.37 -7.38
C GLU A 29 10.86 8.24 -6.75
N ALA A 30 12.18 8.42 -6.63
CA ALA A 30 13.06 7.45 -6.00
C ALA A 30 12.70 7.26 -4.52
N THR A 31 12.35 8.33 -3.80
CA THR A 31 11.88 8.30 -2.41
C THR A 31 10.62 7.44 -2.27
N VAL A 32 9.61 7.66 -3.10
CA VAL A 32 8.37 6.87 -3.07
C VAL A 32 8.64 5.40 -3.38
N LEU A 33 9.44 5.12 -4.41
CA LEU A 33 9.79 3.74 -4.79
C LEU A 33 10.59 3.05 -3.68
N LEU A 34 11.44 3.78 -2.95
CA LEU A 34 12.19 3.23 -1.82
C LEU A 34 11.24 2.92 -0.66
N GLY A 35 10.37 3.87 -0.29
CA GLY A 35 9.35 3.64 0.74
C GLY A 35 8.48 2.43 0.42
N GLN A 36 8.04 2.29 -0.83
CA GLN A 36 7.31 1.10 -1.30
C GLN A 36 8.12 -0.20 -1.09
N ALA A 37 9.42 -0.19 -1.39
CA ALA A 37 10.27 -1.36 -1.21
C ALA A 37 10.35 -1.81 0.27
N PHE A 38 10.27 -0.86 1.21
CA PHE A 38 10.32 -1.14 2.64
C PHE A 38 8.99 -1.63 3.24
N LEU A 39 7.84 -1.46 2.57
CA LEU A 39 6.52 -1.82 3.13
C LEU A 39 6.46 -3.26 3.68
N GLY A 40 7.07 -4.22 2.98
CA GLY A 40 7.04 -5.63 3.35
C GLY A 40 7.93 -5.98 4.55
N SER A 41 9.09 -5.34 4.67
CA SER A 41 10.12 -5.66 5.66
C SER A 41 10.10 -4.74 6.88
N ASP A 42 9.87 -3.44 6.67
CA ASP A 42 9.77 -2.43 7.72
C ASP A 42 8.77 -1.33 7.31
N HIS A 43 7.50 -1.55 7.66
CA HIS A 43 6.42 -0.62 7.37
C HIS A 43 6.59 0.74 8.04
N ARG A 44 7.30 0.83 9.18
CA ARG A 44 7.54 2.11 9.86
C ARG A 44 8.54 2.93 9.06
N GLN A 45 9.66 2.31 8.69
CA GLN A 45 10.65 2.94 7.84
C GLN A 45 10.07 3.36 6.49
N ALA A 46 9.18 2.56 5.90
CA ALA A 46 8.48 2.91 4.67
C ALA A 46 7.72 4.24 4.78
N GLY A 47 7.01 4.46 5.90
CA GLY A 47 6.30 5.71 6.18
C GLY A 47 7.24 6.89 6.39
N GLU A 48 8.29 6.70 7.19
CA GLU A 48 9.30 7.74 7.47
C GLU A 48 10.03 8.20 6.21
N ILE A 49 10.34 7.28 5.29
CA ILE A 49 10.99 7.61 4.01
C ILE A 49 10.11 8.57 3.18
N VAL A 50 8.80 8.32 3.11
CA VAL A 50 7.91 9.12 2.25
C VAL A 50 7.41 10.40 2.90
N ASP A 51 7.64 10.59 4.21
CA ASP A 51 7.25 11.81 4.93
C ASP A 51 7.99 13.07 4.45
N ILE A 52 9.13 12.91 3.77
CA ILE A 52 9.90 14.03 3.21
C ILE A 52 9.30 14.58 1.91
N VAL A 53 8.36 13.85 1.28
CA VAL A 53 7.78 14.24 -0.01
C VAL A 53 6.79 15.39 0.20
N ASP A 54 7.07 16.54 -0.42
CA ASP A 54 6.26 17.75 -0.25
C ASP A 54 4.86 17.62 -0.88
N ILE A 55 3.86 18.30 -0.29
CA ILE A 55 2.47 18.33 -0.77
C ILE A 55 2.37 18.87 -2.21
N GLY A 56 3.27 19.75 -2.62
CA GLY A 56 3.38 20.28 -3.99
C GLY A 56 4.01 19.32 -5.00
N SER A 57 4.57 18.18 -4.55
CA SER A 57 5.19 17.21 -5.43
C SER A 57 4.17 16.48 -6.30
N LYS A 58 4.52 16.22 -7.56
CA LYS A 58 3.74 15.33 -8.44
C LYS A 58 3.66 13.88 -7.92
N HIS A 59 4.53 13.51 -6.97
CA HIS A 59 4.58 12.19 -6.35
C HIS A 59 3.89 12.12 -4.99
N TYR A 60 3.34 13.23 -4.50
CA TYR A 60 2.71 13.30 -3.18
C TYR A 60 1.59 12.27 -2.98
N GLU A 61 0.72 12.09 -3.98
CA GLU A 61 -0.37 11.10 -3.92
C GLU A 61 0.13 9.67 -3.75
N ALA A 62 1.30 9.35 -4.33
CA ALA A 62 1.92 8.04 -4.19
C ALA A 62 2.64 7.90 -2.83
N ALA A 63 3.25 8.97 -2.31
CA ALA A 63 3.78 9.02 -0.95
C ALA A 63 2.68 8.77 0.09
N GLU A 64 1.54 9.47 -0.01
CA GLU A 64 0.38 9.27 0.86
C GLU A 64 -0.21 7.86 0.77
N ALA A 65 -0.14 7.24 -0.42
CA ALA A 65 -0.51 5.84 -0.58
C ALA A 65 0.42 4.92 0.22
N VAL A 66 1.74 5.08 0.11
CA VAL A 66 2.72 4.32 0.89
C VAL A 66 2.48 4.52 2.40
N LYS A 67 2.25 5.75 2.84
CA LYS A 67 1.96 6.07 4.25
C LYS A 67 0.68 5.41 4.75
N THR A 68 -0.36 5.36 3.91
CA THR A 68 -1.61 4.65 4.22
C THR A 68 -1.36 3.15 4.38
N LEU A 69 -0.62 2.54 3.45
CA LEU A 69 -0.28 1.11 3.51
C LEU A 69 0.55 0.80 4.77
N ALA A 70 1.57 1.60 5.05
CA ALA A 70 2.41 1.49 6.24
C ALA A 70 1.57 1.51 7.53
N THR A 71 0.65 2.48 7.64
CA THR A 71 -0.22 2.63 8.82
C THR A 71 -1.07 1.39 9.07
N VAL A 72 -1.65 0.80 8.01
CA VAL A 72 -2.50 -0.38 8.14
C VAL A 72 -1.67 -1.64 8.36
N LEU A 73 -0.50 -1.77 7.73
CA LEU A 73 0.44 -2.86 8.01
C LEU A 73 0.83 -2.91 9.48
N GLY A 74 1.01 -1.76 10.13
CA GLY A 74 1.25 -1.68 11.58
C GLY A 74 0.11 -2.21 12.46
N ARG A 75 -1.09 -2.43 11.92
CA ARG A 75 -2.17 -3.14 12.64
C ARG A 75 -1.83 -4.60 12.89
N LEU A 76 -0.98 -5.21 12.06
CA LEU A 76 -0.54 -6.60 12.23
C LEU A 76 0.28 -6.79 13.51
N ASP A 77 0.95 -5.74 13.99
CA ASP A 77 1.73 -5.78 15.24
C ASP A 77 0.81 -5.72 16.47
N ASN A 78 -0.42 -5.24 16.29
CA ASN A 78 -1.39 -4.99 17.36
C ASN A 78 -2.79 -5.51 17.01
N VAL A 79 -2.89 -6.70 16.41
CA VAL A 79 -4.17 -7.27 15.94
C VAL A 79 -5.23 -7.33 17.05
N HIS A 80 -4.81 -7.52 18.31
CA HIS A 80 -5.71 -7.53 19.47
C HIS A 80 -6.41 -6.18 19.74
N GLN A 81 -5.90 -5.07 19.19
CA GLN A 81 -6.53 -3.74 19.27
C GLN A 81 -7.55 -3.50 18.17
N LEU A 82 -7.60 -4.36 17.15
CA LEU A 82 -8.67 -4.31 16.15
C LEU A 82 -9.99 -4.75 16.78
N GLY A 83 -11.04 -3.98 16.54
CA GLY A 83 -12.37 -4.30 17.04
C GLY A 83 -12.82 -5.70 16.59
N GLU A 84 -13.52 -6.40 17.48
CA GLU A 84 -14.14 -7.68 17.15
C GLU A 84 -15.21 -7.49 16.07
N SER A 85 -15.09 -8.22 14.97
CA SER A 85 -16.05 -8.21 13.86
C SER A 85 -15.87 -9.48 13.03
N SER A 86 -16.94 -9.92 12.37
CA SER A 86 -16.90 -11.09 11.47
C SER A 86 -15.94 -10.93 10.28
N VAL A 87 -15.50 -9.70 9.99
CA VAL A 87 -14.56 -9.37 8.92
C VAL A 87 -13.11 -9.26 9.39
N ARG A 88 -12.82 -9.33 10.70
CA ARG A 88 -11.47 -9.10 11.25
C ARG A 88 -10.43 -10.01 10.61
N ASP A 89 -10.73 -11.31 10.54
CA ASP A 89 -9.77 -12.29 10.01
C ASP A 89 -9.49 -12.07 8.53
N ALA A 90 -10.52 -11.70 7.75
CA ALA A 90 -10.37 -11.34 6.34
C ALA A 90 -9.53 -10.05 6.18
N TYR A 91 -9.75 -9.05 7.02
CA TYR A 91 -8.97 -7.81 7.03
C TYR A 91 -7.49 -8.06 7.35
N VAL A 92 -7.23 -8.88 8.37
CA VAL A 92 -5.87 -9.26 8.77
C VAL A 92 -5.19 -10.09 7.67
N ALA A 93 -5.90 -11.04 7.05
CA ALA A 93 -5.38 -11.82 5.92
C ALA A 93 -5.01 -10.92 4.73
N ALA A 94 -5.92 -10.06 4.29
CA ALA A 94 -5.66 -9.12 3.19
C ALA A 94 -4.49 -8.16 3.50
N THR A 95 -4.34 -7.74 4.76
CA THR A 95 -3.21 -6.91 5.19
C THR A 95 -1.88 -7.66 5.12
N ARG A 96 -1.86 -8.96 5.44
CA ARG A 96 -0.66 -9.82 5.24
C ARG A 96 -0.33 -10.02 3.77
N ASP A 97 -1.33 -10.10 2.90
CA ASP A 97 -1.12 -10.22 1.46
C ASP A 97 -0.43 -8.96 0.90
N VAL A 98 -0.81 -7.76 1.39
CA VAL A 98 -0.08 -6.52 1.04
C VAL A 98 1.38 -6.58 1.45
N ARG A 99 1.68 -7.08 2.66
CA ARG A 99 3.06 -7.22 3.15
C ARG A 99 3.91 -8.10 2.24
N SER A 100 3.30 -9.10 1.62
CA SER A 100 3.95 -10.03 0.68
C SER A 100 3.85 -9.58 -0.79
N CYS A 101 3.39 -8.35 -1.05
CA CYS A 101 3.12 -7.82 -2.40
C CYS A 101 2.12 -8.65 -3.22
N ALA A 102 1.30 -9.49 -2.58
CA ALA A 102 0.24 -10.28 -3.21
C ALA A 102 -1.01 -9.42 -3.44
N TYR A 103 -0.87 -8.37 -4.28
CA TYR A 103 -1.89 -7.33 -4.43
C TYR A 103 -3.24 -7.83 -4.93
N GLU A 104 -3.28 -8.85 -5.80
CA GLU A 104 -4.56 -9.40 -6.26
C GLU A 104 -5.38 -10.01 -5.11
N SER A 105 -4.75 -10.88 -4.31
CA SER A 105 -5.36 -11.49 -3.13
C SER A 105 -5.75 -10.45 -2.08
N ALA A 106 -4.88 -9.47 -1.84
CA ALA A 106 -5.18 -8.35 -0.95
C ALA A 106 -6.43 -7.57 -1.39
N LEU A 107 -6.50 -7.22 -2.68
CA LEU A 107 -7.63 -6.48 -3.25
C LEU A 107 -8.95 -7.28 -3.16
N GLU A 108 -8.90 -8.59 -3.38
CA GLU A 108 -10.04 -9.49 -3.17
C GLU A 108 -10.51 -9.51 -1.72
N GLY A 109 -9.59 -9.72 -0.77
CA GLY A 109 -9.91 -9.78 0.65
C GLY A 109 -10.47 -8.45 1.17
N PHE A 110 -9.83 -7.32 0.83
CA PHE A 110 -10.36 -6.01 1.23
C PHE A 110 -11.71 -5.70 0.59
N LEU A 111 -11.97 -6.17 -0.63
CA LEU A 111 -13.28 -5.97 -1.25
C LEU A 111 -14.38 -6.75 -0.52
N ASP A 112 -14.10 -7.97 -0.04
CA ASP A 112 -15.03 -8.72 0.82
C ASP A 112 -15.32 -7.95 2.13
N VAL A 113 -14.28 -7.42 2.77
CA VAL A 113 -14.43 -6.58 3.96
C VAL A 113 -15.32 -5.37 3.67
N VAL A 114 -15.07 -4.64 2.57
CA VAL A 114 -15.89 -3.48 2.18
C VAL A 114 -17.35 -3.83 1.98
N ARG A 115 -17.66 -4.98 1.40
CA ARG A 115 -19.04 -5.44 1.16
C ARG A 115 -19.77 -5.81 2.44
N ARG A 116 -19.06 -6.35 3.44
CA ARG A 116 -19.65 -6.89 4.67
C ARG A 116 -19.68 -5.87 5.80
N ASP A 117 -18.63 -5.08 5.94
CA ASP A 117 -18.46 -4.06 6.98
C ASP A 117 -17.49 -2.97 6.50
N ARG A 118 -18.03 -2.03 5.71
CA ARG A 118 -17.24 -0.94 5.11
C ARG A 118 -16.50 -0.10 6.16
N GLN A 119 -17.10 0.12 7.32
CA GLN A 119 -16.58 1.04 8.33
C GLN A 119 -15.46 0.43 9.19
N TYR A 120 -15.21 -0.88 9.05
CA TYR A 120 -14.18 -1.59 9.79
C TYR A 120 -12.81 -0.90 9.69
N ASP A 121 -12.14 -0.75 10.84
CA ASP A 121 -10.88 0.00 11.00
C ASP A 121 -10.90 1.39 10.33
N LYS A 122 -12.00 2.14 10.53
CA LYS A 122 -12.18 3.52 10.00
C LYS A 122 -12.07 3.58 8.47
N ASP A 123 -12.83 2.73 7.79
CA ASP A 123 -12.78 2.51 6.33
C ASP A 123 -11.41 1.99 5.86
N GLY A 124 -10.70 1.23 6.71
CA GLY A 124 -9.34 0.74 6.45
C GLY A 124 -9.25 -0.03 5.14
N ALA A 125 -10.18 -0.95 4.90
CA ALA A 125 -10.18 -1.78 3.69
C ALA A 125 -10.32 -0.96 2.40
N ARG A 126 -11.23 0.02 2.38
CA ARG A 126 -11.40 0.93 1.24
C ARG A 126 -10.13 1.77 1.00
N LYS A 127 -9.52 2.28 2.08
CA LYS A 127 -8.27 3.06 2.01
C LYS A 127 -7.12 2.23 1.45
N MET A 128 -7.00 0.96 1.86
CA MET A 128 -6.00 0.03 1.33
C MET A 128 -6.17 -0.21 -0.17
N ILE A 129 -7.40 -0.47 -0.63
CA ILE A 129 -7.68 -0.66 -2.06
C ILE A 129 -7.25 0.57 -2.87
N ILE A 130 -7.61 1.78 -2.42
CA ILE A 130 -7.26 3.03 -3.10
C ILE A 130 -5.75 3.25 -3.10
N ALA A 131 -5.07 2.98 -1.98
CA ALA A 131 -3.62 3.12 -1.88
C ALA A 131 -2.89 2.15 -2.83
N ILE A 132 -3.37 0.90 -2.94
CA ILE A 132 -2.83 -0.09 -3.90
C ILE A 132 -3.02 0.42 -5.33
N PHE A 133 -4.16 1.03 -5.69
CA PHE A 133 -4.36 1.61 -7.03
C PHE A 133 -3.36 2.71 -7.36
N LYS A 134 -3.12 3.63 -6.41
CA LYS A 134 -2.15 4.71 -6.59
C LYS A 134 -0.73 4.20 -6.77
N LEU A 135 -0.38 3.13 -6.05
CA LEU A 135 0.93 2.48 -6.11
C LEU A 135 1.15 1.71 -7.42
N LEU A 136 0.16 0.94 -7.87
CA LEU A 136 0.24 0.20 -9.13
C LEU A 136 0.09 1.10 -10.36
N GLY A 137 -0.59 2.23 -10.21
CA GLY A 137 -0.94 3.15 -11.28
C GLY A 137 -2.29 2.82 -11.93
N GLU A 138 -2.83 3.83 -12.60
CA GLU A 138 -4.15 3.82 -13.24
C GLU A 138 -4.29 2.77 -14.36
N ASP A 139 -3.19 2.54 -15.09
CA ASP A 139 -3.15 1.60 -16.22
C ASP A 139 -2.82 0.15 -15.83
N HIS A 140 -2.67 -0.14 -14.54
CA HIS A 140 -2.45 -1.51 -14.10
C HIS A 140 -3.71 -2.36 -14.25
N SER A 141 -3.56 -3.61 -14.68
CA SER A 141 -4.69 -4.54 -14.91
C SER A 141 -5.54 -4.73 -13.65
N LEU A 142 -4.89 -4.95 -12.49
CA LEU A 142 -5.56 -5.03 -11.18
C LEU A 142 -6.31 -3.74 -10.84
N THR A 143 -5.69 -2.57 -11.01
CA THR A 143 -6.35 -1.28 -10.76
C THR A 143 -7.66 -1.15 -11.54
N ARG A 144 -7.64 -1.44 -12.84
CA ARG A 144 -8.86 -1.42 -13.67
C ARG A 144 -9.91 -2.44 -13.22
N LYS A 145 -9.50 -3.68 -12.94
CA LYS A 145 -10.40 -4.77 -12.50
C LYS A 145 -11.12 -4.39 -11.20
N TYR A 146 -10.37 -4.01 -10.17
CA TYR A 146 -10.92 -3.79 -8.83
C TYR A 146 -11.55 -2.42 -8.65
N ARG A 147 -11.21 -1.40 -9.46
CA ARG A 147 -11.92 -0.11 -9.41
C ARG A 147 -13.40 -0.26 -9.71
N LYS A 148 -13.74 -0.99 -10.79
CA LYS A 148 -15.13 -1.29 -11.13
C LYS A 148 -15.82 -2.08 -10.02
N ALA A 149 -15.12 -3.06 -9.45
CA ALA A 149 -15.64 -3.89 -8.37
C ALA A 149 -15.88 -3.10 -7.07
N LEU A 150 -14.98 -2.19 -6.72
CA LEU A 150 -15.11 -1.29 -5.58
C LEU A 150 -16.28 -0.33 -5.77
N SER A 151 -16.42 0.31 -6.95
CA SER A 151 -17.57 1.17 -7.24
C SER A 151 -18.89 0.41 -7.05
N SER A 152 -18.98 -0.81 -7.58
CA SER A 152 -20.17 -1.65 -7.42
C SER A 152 -20.46 -2.07 -5.97
N ALA A 153 -19.45 -2.14 -5.10
CA ALA A 153 -19.61 -2.49 -3.70
C ALA A 153 -20.01 -1.29 -2.81
N LEU A 154 -19.91 -0.06 -3.34
CA LEU A 154 -20.23 1.18 -2.63
C LEU A 154 -21.62 1.74 -3.00
N HIS A 155 -22.28 1.14 -3.98
CA HIS A 155 -23.64 1.47 -4.42
C HIS A 155 -24.62 0.45 -3.85
#